data_AF-A0A2V8DGW9-F1
#
_entry.id   AF-A0A2V8DGW9-F1
#
_cell.length_a   1.000
_cell.length_b   1.000
_cell.length_c   1.000
_cell.angle_alpha   90.00
_cell.angle_beta   90.00
_cell.angle_gamma   90.00
#
_symmetry.space_group_name_H-M   'P 1'
#
loop_
_entity.id
_entity.type
_entity.pdbx_description
1 polymer ?
#
loop_
_entity_poly.entity_id
_entity_poly.type
_entity_poly.pdbx_seq_one_letter_code
_entity_poly.pdbx_strand_id
1 'polypeptide(L)'
;MTPSKFGQTQNLVTFASNFGKRTQVYNGVEFTVSARLRNGAQLSGGTSTGRTATSACFVVDSPGGTPASGTSSNSLAFCDVKPPFQTYLKVMWSYPLPRGFQASGALQSVPGPEISTTTYVATNNEVKSTLGRNLASGANGTVTLPLMQAGTVYGDAFSKLDLRLSKIFRVSR
;
A
#
# COMPACT_ATOMS: atom_id res chain seq x y z
N MET A 1 -24.97 -15.00 -28.23
CA MET A 1 -24.20 -15.76 -27.22
C MET A 1 -24.46 -17.24 -27.47
N THR A 2 -23.45 -18.01 -27.84
CA THR A 2 -23.58 -19.48 -27.95
C THR A 2 -23.65 -20.09 -26.55
N PRO A 3 -24.72 -20.81 -26.18
CA PRO A 3 -24.92 -21.36 -24.83
C PRO A 3 -23.80 -22.30 -24.35
N SER A 4 -23.05 -22.89 -25.29
CA SER A 4 -22.04 -23.92 -25.04
C SER A 4 -20.75 -23.43 -24.38
N LYS A 5 -20.54 -22.11 -24.25
CA LYS A 5 -19.32 -21.54 -23.64
C LYS A 5 -19.58 -20.72 -22.38
N PHE A 6 -20.81 -20.74 -21.86
CA PHE A 6 -21.15 -20.03 -20.62
C PHE A 6 -20.53 -20.75 -19.41
N GLY A 7 -19.65 -20.07 -18.67
CA GLY A 7 -18.99 -20.63 -17.48
C GLY A 7 -17.65 -21.34 -17.74
N GLN A 8 -17.15 -21.38 -18.98
CA GLN A 8 -15.79 -21.88 -19.24
C GLN A 8 -14.74 -20.77 -19.06
N THR A 9 -13.77 -21.01 -18.20
CA THR A 9 -12.64 -20.09 -17.93
C THR A 9 -11.41 -20.57 -18.69
N GLN A 10 -10.96 -19.82 -19.69
CA GLN A 10 -9.70 -20.07 -20.37
C GLN A 10 -8.67 -19.04 -19.90
N ASN A 11 -7.75 -19.46 -19.03
CA ASN A 11 -6.69 -18.58 -18.53
C ASN A 11 -5.53 -18.55 -19.54
N LEU A 12 -5.38 -17.42 -20.21
CA LEU A 12 -4.21 -17.11 -21.02
C LEU A 12 -3.33 -16.10 -20.26
N VAL A 13 -2.18 -16.55 -19.79
CA VAL A 13 -1.17 -15.66 -19.18
C VAL A 13 -0.35 -15.06 -20.32
N THR A 14 -0.54 -13.78 -20.59
CA THR A 14 0.24 -13.02 -21.58
C THR A 14 0.58 -11.64 -21.03
N PHE A 15 1.58 -10.98 -21.63
CA PHE A 15 2.03 -9.67 -21.19
C PHE A 15 0.90 -8.64 -21.31
N ALA A 16 0.78 -7.77 -20.29
CA ALA A 16 -0.24 -6.72 -20.24
C ALA A 16 -0.20 -5.77 -21.46
N SER A 17 0.97 -5.66 -22.13
CA SER A 17 1.18 -4.87 -23.35
C SER A 17 0.31 -5.30 -24.54
N ASN A 18 -0.23 -6.53 -24.54
CA ASN A 18 -1.11 -7.01 -25.60
C ASN A 18 -2.58 -6.53 -25.47
N PHE A 19 -2.96 -5.97 -24.32
CA PHE A 19 -4.34 -5.54 -24.04
C PHE A 19 -4.47 -4.06 -23.66
N GLY A 20 -3.40 -3.43 -23.16
CA GLY A 20 -3.41 -2.02 -22.79
C GLY A 20 -2.12 -1.55 -22.12
N LYS A 21 -2.08 -0.28 -21.73
CA LYS A 21 -0.96 0.29 -20.96
C LYS A 21 -1.31 0.28 -19.47
N ARG A 22 -0.62 -0.57 -18.70
CA ARG A 22 -0.60 -0.48 -17.24
C ARG A 22 0.52 0.48 -16.84
N THR A 23 0.21 1.51 -16.06
CA THR A 23 1.20 2.47 -15.57
C THR A 23 1.30 2.40 -14.07
N GLN A 24 2.52 2.29 -13.55
CA GLN A 24 2.80 2.40 -12.12
C GLN A 24 3.89 3.47 -11.98
N VAL A 25 3.54 4.59 -11.35
CA VAL A 25 4.42 5.75 -11.22
C VAL A 25 4.62 6.04 -9.74
N TYR A 26 5.86 5.87 -9.30
CA TYR A 26 6.29 6.30 -7.98
C TYR A 26 6.66 7.78 -8.03
N ASN A 27 6.10 8.57 -7.11
CA ASN A 27 6.48 9.96 -6.90
C ASN A 27 6.88 10.10 -5.44
N GLY A 28 8.14 10.45 -5.18
CA GLY A 28 8.63 10.63 -3.83
C GLY A 28 9.72 11.68 -3.74
N VAL A 29 9.81 12.30 -2.58
CA VAL A 29 10.86 13.25 -2.21
C VAL A 29 11.44 12.81 -0.88
N GLU A 30 12.76 12.74 -0.81
CA GLU A 30 13.48 12.39 0.40
C GLU A 30 14.40 13.54 0.79
N PHE A 31 14.40 13.87 2.08
CA PHE A 31 15.34 14.79 2.68
C PHE A 31 16.04 14.08 3.82
N THR A 32 17.36 14.15 3.83
CA THR A 32 18.20 13.58 4.87
C THR A 32 19.19 14.63 5.35
N VAL A 33 19.34 14.75 6.66
CA VAL A 33 20.23 15.69 7.33
C VAL A 33 21.05 14.92 8.35
N SER A 34 22.37 15.09 8.29
CA SER A 34 23.28 14.60 9.31
C SER A 34 24.23 15.71 9.73
N ALA A 35 24.32 15.95 11.03
CA ALA A 35 25.18 16.98 11.60
C ALA A 35 25.95 16.41 12.80
N ARG A 36 27.20 16.83 12.92
CA ARG A 36 28.01 16.66 14.12
C ARG A 36 28.18 18.02 14.76
N LEU A 37 27.70 18.19 15.99
CA LEU A 37 27.84 19.43 16.71
C LEU A 37 29.08 19.39 17.63
N ARG A 38 29.41 20.56 18.18
CA ARG A 38 30.48 20.68 19.18
C ARG A 38 30.18 19.79 20.39
N ASN A 39 31.23 19.39 21.09
CA ASN A 39 31.18 18.47 22.23
C ASN A 39 30.77 17.03 21.88
N GLY A 40 30.92 16.59 20.61
CA GLY A 40 30.70 15.18 20.22
C GLY A 40 29.24 14.78 20.06
N ALA A 41 28.32 15.76 20.05
CA ALA A 41 26.91 15.52 19.77
C ALA A 41 26.69 15.17 18.29
N GLN A 42 25.79 14.23 18.02
CA GLN A 42 25.42 13.83 16.66
C GLN A 42 23.91 13.87 16.52
N LEU A 43 23.46 14.45 15.41
CA LEU A 43 22.07 14.49 15.00
C LEU A 43 21.99 13.95 13.58
N SER A 44 21.13 12.98 13.36
CA SER A 44 20.87 12.43 12.03
C SER A 44 19.38 12.17 11.89
N GLY A 45 18.78 12.64 10.81
CA GLY A 45 17.39 12.36 10.55
C GLY A 45 17.04 12.55 9.09
N GLY A 46 15.87 12.09 8.72
CA GLY A 46 15.35 12.26 7.39
C GLY A 46 13.84 12.08 7.34
N THR A 47 13.26 12.65 6.31
CA THR A 47 11.86 12.47 5.96
C THR A 47 11.78 11.97 4.52
N SER A 48 10.95 10.96 4.29
CA SER A 48 10.66 10.44 2.97
C SER A 48 9.16 10.52 2.76
N THR A 49 8.74 11.35 1.80
CA THR A 49 7.34 11.51 1.45
C THR A 49 7.12 10.96 0.05
N GLY A 50 6.29 9.94 -0.08
CA GLY A 50 6.08 9.26 -1.36
C GLY A 50 4.68 8.70 -1.56
N ARG A 51 4.34 8.47 -2.82
CA ARG A 51 3.13 7.75 -3.24
C ARG A 51 3.42 6.91 -4.48
N THR A 52 2.68 5.82 -4.63
CA THR A 52 2.72 5.00 -5.84
C THR A 52 1.34 5.07 -6.50
N ALA A 53 1.24 5.82 -7.60
CA ALA A 53 0.02 5.86 -8.39
C ALA A 53 0.02 4.69 -9.37
N THR A 54 -1.05 3.90 -9.40
CA THR A 54 -1.19 2.77 -10.32
C THR A 54 -2.46 2.97 -11.16
N SER A 55 -2.33 2.98 -12.48
CA SER A 55 -3.45 3.04 -13.40
C SER A 55 -3.47 1.80 -14.30
N ALA A 56 -4.60 1.11 -14.33
CA ALA A 56 -4.84 -0.11 -15.09
C ALA A 56 -6.25 -0.08 -15.73
N CYS A 57 -6.62 1.08 -16.30
CA CYS A 57 -7.89 1.29 -16.99
C CYS A 57 -7.89 0.71 -18.41
N PHE A 58 -7.72 -0.61 -18.52
CA PHE A 58 -7.89 -1.32 -19.78
C PHE A 58 -8.82 -2.52 -19.57
N VAL A 59 -9.76 -2.67 -20.50
CA VAL A 59 -10.69 -3.80 -20.49
C VAL A 59 -9.99 -4.95 -21.21
N VAL A 60 -9.65 -6.01 -20.48
CA VAL A 60 -9.35 -7.28 -21.13
C VAL A 60 -10.69 -7.86 -21.57
N ASP A 61 -10.90 -7.95 -22.87
CA ASP A 61 -12.10 -8.54 -23.50
C ASP A 61 -12.11 -10.08 -23.34
N SER A 62 -11.83 -10.55 -22.12
CA SER A 62 -11.86 -11.94 -21.73
C SER A 62 -12.84 -12.08 -20.56
N PRO A 63 -13.79 -13.05 -20.60
CA PRO A 63 -14.80 -13.24 -19.55
C PRO A 63 -14.26 -13.58 -18.15
N GLY A 64 -12.93 -13.64 -17.96
CA GLY A 64 -12.25 -13.99 -16.72
C GLY A 64 -10.97 -13.19 -16.47
N GLY A 65 -10.85 -11.98 -17.04
CA GLY A 65 -9.69 -11.11 -16.86
C GLY A 65 -9.55 -10.59 -15.43
N THR A 66 -9.11 -11.44 -14.50
CA THR A 66 -8.67 -11.04 -13.17
C THR A 66 -7.20 -10.65 -13.27
N PRO A 67 -6.82 -9.41 -12.94
CA PRO A 67 -5.40 -9.11 -12.74
C PRO A 67 -4.86 -10.03 -11.63
N ALA A 68 -3.60 -10.44 -11.74
CA ALA A 68 -2.92 -11.34 -10.78
C ALA A 68 -2.97 -10.87 -9.30
N SER A 69 -3.49 -9.67 -9.04
CA SER A 69 -3.82 -9.10 -7.75
C SER A 69 -5.20 -9.51 -7.19
N GLY A 70 -5.87 -10.53 -7.73
CA GLY A 70 -7.05 -11.16 -7.12
C GLY A 70 -8.29 -10.27 -6.98
N THR A 71 -8.34 -9.13 -7.65
CA THR A 71 -9.48 -8.21 -7.61
C THR A 71 -10.46 -8.55 -8.74
N SER A 72 -11.63 -9.05 -8.35
CA SER A 72 -12.73 -9.47 -9.21
C SER A 72 -13.33 -8.30 -10.00
N SER A 73 -13.40 -8.48 -11.31
CA SER A 73 -14.52 -8.09 -12.19
C SER A 73 -15.17 -6.71 -11.99
N ASN A 74 -14.36 -5.67 -11.76
CA ASN A 74 -14.80 -4.28 -11.87
C ASN A 74 -13.68 -3.43 -12.49
N SER A 75 -13.26 -3.81 -13.70
CA SER A 75 -12.04 -3.31 -14.37
C SER A 75 -12.03 -1.80 -14.65
N LEU A 76 -13.15 -1.10 -14.42
CA LEU A 76 -13.25 0.36 -14.58
C LEU A 76 -13.55 1.11 -13.27
N ALA A 77 -14.17 0.50 -12.26
CA ALA A 77 -14.60 1.23 -11.08
C ALA A 77 -13.43 1.68 -10.17
N PHE A 78 -12.30 0.98 -10.22
CA PHE A 78 -11.11 1.28 -9.41
C PHE A 78 -9.82 1.14 -10.22
N CYS A 79 -9.85 1.64 -11.45
CA CYS A 79 -8.76 1.46 -12.38
C CYS A 79 -7.66 2.54 -12.27
N ASP A 80 -7.91 3.65 -11.56
CA ASP A 80 -6.94 4.71 -11.29
C ASP A 80 -6.72 4.90 -9.79
N VAL A 81 -5.67 4.28 -9.27
CA VAL A 81 -5.30 4.31 -7.86
C VAL A 81 -4.28 5.40 -7.60
N LYS A 82 -4.74 6.51 -7.03
CA LYS A 82 -3.91 7.67 -6.62
C LYS A 82 -3.96 7.85 -5.11
N PRO A 83 -3.15 7.10 -4.34
CA PRO A 83 -3.10 7.26 -2.90
C PRO A 83 -2.53 8.63 -2.51
N PRO A 84 -2.90 9.16 -1.33
CA PRO A 84 -2.27 10.35 -0.77
C PRO A 84 -0.76 10.13 -0.55
N PHE A 85 -0.01 11.24 -0.48
CA PHE A 85 1.40 11.18 -0.13
C PHE A 85 1.56 10.74 1.33
N GLN A 86 2.32 9.67 1.53
CA GLN A 86 2.64 9.15 2.84
C GLN A 86 4.02 9.63 3.27
N THR A 87 4.11 10.17 4.49
CA THR A 87 5.36 10.70 5.03
C THR A 87 5.91 9.79 6.11
N TYR A 88 7.13 9.33 5.90
CA TYR A 88 7.92 8.58 6.86
C TYR A 88 8.99 9.50 7.46
N LEU A 89 9.09 9.54 8.79
CA LEU A 89 10.06 10.38 9.50
C LEU A 89 10.95 9.50 10.37
N LYS A 90 12.26 9.72 10.30
CA LYS A 90 13.22 9.09 11.22
C LYS A 90 14.21 10.13 11.72
N VAL A 91 14.35 10.27 13.02
CA VAL A 91 15.28 11.19 13.66
C VAL A 91 16.02 10.45 14.76
N MET A 92 17.33 10.63 14.83
CA MET A 92 18.21 10.03 15.83
C MET A 92 19.16 11.10 16.35
N TRP A 93 19.34 11.13 17.66
CA TRP A 93 20.27 12.05 18.31
C TRP A 93 21.11 11.32 19.34
N SER A 94 22.33 11.78 19.53
CA SER A 94 23.21 11.34 20.60
C SER A 94 24.01 12.53 21.13
N TYR A 95 24.11 12.61 22.46
CA TYR A 95 24.82 13.66 23.16
C TYR A 95 25.68 13.02 24.27
N PRO A 96 27.02 13.08 24.17
CA PRO A 96 27.88 12.69 25.27
C PRO A 96 27.82 13.77 26.36
N LEU A 97 27.46 13.34 27.56
CA LEU A 97 27.38 14.16 28.76
C LEU A 97 28.72 14.12 29.52
N PRO A 98 29.02 15.15 30.34
CA PRO A 98 30.18 15.12 31.22
C PRO A 98 30.17 13.90 32.15
N ARG A 99 31.34 13.48 32.62
CA ARG A 99 31.53 12.34 33.56
C ARG A 99 31.20 10.96 32.96
N GLY A 100 31.39 10.80 31.64
CA GLY A 100 31.26 9.50 30.96
C GLY A 100 29.82 9.05 30.71
N PHE A 101 28.85 9.95 30.86
CA PHE A 101 27.47 9.66 30.52
C PHE A 101 27.21 9.89 29.02
N GLN A 102 26.27 9.18 28.44
CA GLN A 102 25.81 9.37 27.07
C GLN A 102 24.30 9.25 27.04
N ALA A 103 23.64 10.26 26.48
CA ALA A 103 22.22 10.24 26.20
C ALA A 103 22.01 10.09 24.69
N SER A 104 21.08 9.25 24.28
CA SER A 104 20.69 9.10 22.88
C SER A 104 19.21 8.84 22.76
N GLY A 105 18.63 9.17 21.62
CA GLY A 105 17.24 8.84 21.32
C GLY A 105 17.02 8.64 19.84
N ALA A 106 15.96 7.91 19.53
CA ALA A 106 15.49 7.67 18.18
C ALA A 106 13.97 7.84 18.12
N LEU A 107 13.51 8.70 17.23
CA LEU A 107 12.12 8.90 16.88
C LEU A 107 11.89 8.33 15.48
N GLN A 108 10.92 7.44 15.32
CA GLN A 108 10.49 6.94 14.03
C GLN A 108 8.97 7.10 13.92
N SER A 109 8.48 7.74 12.87
CA SER A 109 7.06 7.80 12.53
C SER A 109 6.83 7.06 11.22
N VAL A 110 5.97 6.05 11.25
CA VAL A 110 5.64 5.22 10.11
C VAL A 110 4.15 5.37 9.80
N PRO A 111 3.77 5.64 8.54
CA PRO A 111 2.38 5.67 8.14
C PRO A 111 1.72 4.30 8.38
N GLY A 112 0.44 4.31 8.75
CA GLY A 112 -0.31 3.10 9.10
C GLY A 112 -0.55 2.17 7.91
N PRO A 113 -0.98 0.91 8.17
CA PRO A 113 -1.33 -0.03 7.12
C PRO A 113 -2.53 0.46 6.33
N GLU A 114 -2.63 0.04 5.07
CA GLU A 114 -3.77 0.31 4.22
C GLU A 114 -5.03 -0.45 4.72
N ILE A 115 -6.16 0.24 4.81
CA ILE A 115 -7.46 -0.34 5.16
C ILE A 115 -8.23 -0.55 3.86
N SER A 116 -8.19 -1.76 3.30
CA SER A 116 -8.74 -2.06 1.96
C SER A 116 -10.00 -2.94 1.98
N THR A 117 -10.61 -3.20 3.13
CA THR A 117 -11.58 -4.30 3.28
C THR A 117 -13.00 -3.82 3.57
N THR A 118 -13.62 -3.14 2.61
CA THR A 118 -15.09 -3.10 2.54
C THR A 118 -15.51 -3.74 1.22
N THR A 119 -15.82 -5.04 1.28
CA THR A 119 -16.33 -5.81 0.16
C THR A 119 -17.79 -6.14 0.40
N TYR A 120 -18.65 -5.88 -0.58
CA TYR A 120 -20.06 -6.25 -0.55
C TYR A 120 -20.28 -7.51 -1.38
N VAL A 121 -20.95 -8.50 -0.79
CA VAL A 121 -21.31 -9.73 -1.49
C VAL A 121 -22.71 -9.56 -2.06
N ALA A 122 -22.80 -9.25 -3.35
CA ALA A 122 -24.07 -9.12 -4.05
C ALA A 122 -24.58 -10.51 -4.45
N THR A 123 -25.89 -10.73 -4.27
CA THR A 123 -26.56 -11.97 -4.66
C THR A 123 -27.03 -11.91 -6.11
N ASN A 124 -27.25 -13.05 -6.76
CA ASN A 124 -27.69 -13.10 -8.16
C ASN A 124 -28.97 -12.30 -8.41
N ASN A 125 -29.89 -12.24 -7.44
CA ASN A 125 -31.13 -11.46 -7.58
C ASN A 125 -30.88 -9.95 -7.76
N GLU A 126 -29.84 -9.40 -7.13
CA GLU A 126 -29.46 -7.99 -7.23
C GLU A 126 -28.67 -7.70 -8.51
N VAL A 127 -27.88 -8.67 -8.99
CA VAL A 127 -27.07 -8.52 -10.21
C VAL A 127 -27.89 -8.81 -11.47
N LYS A 128 -28.91 -9.67 -11.40
CA LYS A 128 -29.76 -10.03 -12.54
C LYS A 128 -30.51 -8.82 -13.11
N SER A 129 -30.92 -7.88 -12.27
CA SER A 129 -31.63 -6.66 -12.69
C SER A 129 -30.73 -5.68 -13.46
N THR A 130 -29.42 -5.66 -13.15
CA THR A 130 -28.44 -4.77 -13.79
C THR A 130 -27.76 -5.42 -14.99
N LEU A 131 -27.52 -6.74 -14.94
CA LEU A 131 -26.83 -7.49 -15.99
C LEU A 131 -27.78 -8.10 -17.04
N GLY A 132 -29.09 -8.12 -16.78
CA GLY A 132 -30.11 -8.72 -17.66
C GLY A 132 -30.02 -10.25 -17.82
N ARG A 133 -29.13 -10.90 -17.06
CA ARG A 133 -28.89 -12.34 -17.06
C ARG A 133 -28.36 -12.82 -15.71
N ASN A 134 -28.53 -14.11 -15.41
CA ASN A 134 -27.96 -14.71 -14.20
C ASN A 134 -26.42 -14.74 -14.27
N LEU A 135 -25.76 -14.70 -13.10
CA LEU A 135 -24.32 -14.93 -12.98
C LEU A 135 -23.91 -16.31 -13.56
N ALA A 136 -22.67 -16.39 -14.06
CA ALA A 136 -22.10 -17.63 -14.62
C ALA A 136 -22.03 -18.79 -13.59
N SER A 137 -22.08 -18.45 -12.30
CA SER A 137 -22.11 -19.40 -11.17
C SER A 137 -23.51 -20.01 -10.90
N GLY A 138 -24.52 -19.74 -11.74
CA GLY A 138 -25.88 -20.26 -11.58
C GLY A 138 -26.76 -19.42 -10.65
N ALA A 139 -28.02 -19.85 -10.42
CA ALA A 139 -29.06 -19.06 -9.76
C ALA A 139 -28.72 -18.58 -8.33
N ASN A 140 -27.88 -19.31 -7.59
CA ASN A 140 -27.41 -18.97 -6.24
C ASN A 140 -26.01 -18.34 -6.23
N GLY A 141 -25.47 -17.97 -7.39
CA GLY A 141 -24.16 -17.33 -7.49
C GLY A 141 -24.11 -16.01 -6.73
N THR A 142 -22.99 -15.75 -6.08
CA THR A 142 -22.69 -14.46 -5.45
C THR A 142 -21.49 -13.84 -6.14
N VAL A 143 -21.41 -12.51 -6.14
CA VAL A 143 -20.24 -11.77 -6.61
C VAL A 143 -19.79 -10.80 -5.53
N THR A 144 -18.49 -10.84 -5.22
CA THR A 144 -17.89 -9.92 -4.27
C THR A 144 -17.43 -8.67 -5.02
N LEU A 145 -18.06 -7.54 -4.71
CA LEU A 145 -17.73 -6.23 -5.23
C LEU A 145 -16.96 -5.45 -4.16
N PRO A 146 -15.72 -5.00 -4.43
CA PRO A 146 -15.09 -4.03 -3.54
C PRO A 146 -15.92 -2.73 -3.57
N LEU A 147 -16.24 -2.17 -2.40
CA LEU A 147 -16.93 -0.88 -2.28
C LEU A 147 -15.98 0.30 -2.21
N MET A 148 -14.69 0.04 -1.93
CA MET A 148 -13.67 1.06 -1.79
C MET A 148 -12.41 0.65 -2.54
N GLN A 149 -11.74 1.65 -3.10
CA GLN A 149 -10.48 1.49 -3.78
C GLN A 149 -9.35 1.20 -2.78
N ALA A 150 -8.53 0.19 -3.07
CA ALA A 150 -7.28 -0.05 -2.36
C ALA A 150 -6.42 1.24 -2.34
N GLY A 151 -5.92 1.64 -1.18
CA GLY A 151 -5.01 2.77 -1.01
C GLY A 151 -5.70 4.10 -0.74
N THR A 152 -7.02 4.12 -0.50
CA THR A 152 -7.75 5.35 -0.18
C THR A 152 -7.79 5.66 1.31
N VAL A 153 -7.84 4.63 2.16
CA VAL A 153 -7.87 4.79 3.61
C VAL A 153 -6.66 4.08 4.20
N TYR A 154 -5.96 4.79 5.08
CA TYR A 154 -4.86 4.25 5.86
C TYR A 154 -5.23 4.32 7.33
N GLY A 155 -4.79 3.31 8.09
CA GLY A 155 -4.88 3.34 9.54
C GLY A 155 -3.99 4.42 10.14
N ASP A 156 -4.14 4.61 11.45
CA ASP A 156 -3.37 5.62 12.18
C ASP A 156 -1.86 5.39 12.04
N ALA A 157 -1.12 6.49 11.81
CA ALA A 157 0.33 6.46 11.84
C ALA A 157 0.80 6.13 13.27
N PHE A 158 1.81 5.27 13.39
CA PHE A 158 2.41 4.96 14.67
C PHE A 158 3.79 5.60 14.78
N SER A 159 4.06 6.17 15.95
CA SER A 159 5.36 6.72 16.29
C SER A 159 6.01 5.91 17.41
N LYS A 160 7.31 5.69 17.28
CA LYS A 160 8.15 5.00 18.25
C LYS A 160 9.22 5.96 18.73
N LEU A 161 9.29 6.16 20.05
CA LEU A 161 10.34 6.92 20.71
C LEU A 161 11.16 5.98 21.58
N ASP A 162 12.42 5.80 21.20
CA ASP A 162 13.42 5.09 21.99
C ASP A 162 14.33 6.13 22.65
N LEU A 163 14.54 6.00 23.96
CA LEU A 163 15.45 6.83 24.74
C LEU A 163 16.44 5.93 25.47
N ARG A 164 17.72 6.27 25.39
CA ARG A 164 18.80 5.54 26.03
C ARG A 164 19.71 6.48 26.81
N LEU A 165 19.99 6.11 28.04
CA LEU A 165 21.02 6.70 28.89
C LEU A 165 22.07 5.63 29.21
N SER A 166 23.34 5.93 29.08
CA SER A 166 24.44 4.98 29.33
C SER A 166 25.57 5.66 30.09
N LYS A 167 26.27 4.92 30.95
CA LYS A 167 27.46 5.40 31.67
C LYS A 167 28.65 4.52 31.32
N ILE A 168 29.73 5.14 30.89
CA ILE A 168 30.97 4.48 30.52
C ILE A 168 31.87 4.47 31.76
N PHE A 169 32.14 3.27 32.28
CA PHE A 169 33.11 3.05 33.36
C PHE A 169 34.45 2.65 32.74
N ARG A 170 35.49 3.45 33.02
CA ARG A 170 36.87 3.07 32.68
C ARG A 170 37.49 2.43 33.92
N VAL A 171 37.67 1.11 33.88
CA VAL A 171 38.44 0.38 34.90
C VAL A 171 39.88 0.30 34.38
N SER A 172 40.80 1.06 34.97
CA SER A 172 42.23 0.88 34.77
C SER A 172 42.73 -0.24 35.69
N ARG A 173 43.60 -1.11 35.16
CA ARG A 173 44.22 -2.21 35.89
C ARG A 173 45.29 -1.71 36.85
#